data_AF-A0A8H4NGH4-F1
#
_entry.id   AF-A0A8H4NGH4-F1
#
_cell.length_a   1.000
_cell.length_b   1.000
_cell.length_c   1.000
_cell.angle_alpha   90.00
_cell.angle_beta   90.00
_cell.angle_gamma   90.00
#
_symmetry.space_group_name_H-M   'P 1'
#
loop_
_entity.id
_entity.type
_entity.pdbx_description
1 polymer ?
#
loop_
_entity_poly.entity_id
_entity_poly.type
_entity_poly.pdbx_seq_one_letter_code
_entity_poly.pdbx_strand_id
1 'polypeptide(L)'
;MTEESDIAASCGQVSQFGLRISKELCSYADAISNVDGRIEDLAKDVELTSGVFQDAVLVFDNPETIDVRNTDAENTAKNLIDGYHGILENIHAVLEEGQPERSAWPFGMHKFEILNAELDLKNGGMQLLLLTIQVASLINAKDNSSSGKDVSIRKMEELMSALEASSRRLEAVRTEAILTGGSSTSKPSAKSSPVIDPNGSTEFTYIDDSPPSPDHPEARASAFSSNSSPAY
;
A
#
# COMPACT_ATOMS: atom_id res chain seq x y z
N MET A 1 1.84 -32.09 -1.05
CA MET A 1 2.12 -31.24 -2.22
C MET A 1 0.83 -30.56 -2.61
N THR A 2 0.54 -29.39 -2.03
CA THR A 2 -0.63 -28.55 -2.35
C THR A 2 -0.43 -27.18 -1.67
N GLU A 3 0.61 -26.42 -2.05
CA GLU A 3 0.71 -25.00 -1.66
C GLU A 3 0.43 -24.05 -2.84
N GLU A 4 0.56 -24.52 -4.08
CA GLU A 4 0.26 -23.73 -5.29
C GLU A 4 -1.23 -23.40 -5.47
N SER A 5 -2.12 -24.12 -4.78
CA SER A 5 -3.58 -23.88 -4.79
C SER A 5 -4.00 -22.69 -3.91
N ASP A 6 -3.09 -22.07 -3.17
CA ASP A 6 -3.44 -21.07 -2.16
C ASP A 6 -3.52 -19.64 -2.75
N ILE A 7 -2.59 -19.28 -3.64
CA ILE A 7 -2.52 -17.91 -4.20
C ILE A 7 -3.67 -17.66 -5.17
N ALA A 8 -3.95 -18.57 -6.09
CA ALA A 8 -5.06 -18.44 -7.04
C ALA A 8 -6.42 -18.37 -6.30
N ALA A 9 -6.61 -19.22 -5.29
CA ALA A 9 -7.80 -19.19 -4.45
C ALA A 9 -7.93 -17.86 -3.70
N SER A 10 -6.84 -17.37 -3.10
CA SER A 10 -6.81 -16.10 -2.37
C SER A 10 -7.10 -14.90 -3.29
N CYS A 11 -6.53 -14.87 -4.50
CA CYS A 11 -6.87 -13.89 -5.54
C CYS A 11 -8.37 -13.91 -5.87
N GLY A 12 -8.96 -15.10 -6.03
CA GLY A 12 -10.38 -15.25 -6.29
C GLY A 12 -11.25 -14.75 -5.14
N GLN A 13 -10.86 -15.03 -3.89
CA GLN A 13 -11.58 -14.57 -2.71
C GLN A 13 -11.56 -13.04 -2.58
N VAL A 14 -10.38 -12.41 -2.68
CA VAL A 14 -10.26 -10.96 -2.56
C VAL A 14 -10.94 -10.23 -3.72
N SER A 15 -10.91 -10.79 -4.94
CA SER A 15 -11.65 -10.26 -6.09
C SER A 15 -13.17 -10.29 -5.85
N GLN A 16 -13.71 -11.42 -5.38
CA GLN A 16 -15.14 -11.52 -5.06
C GLN A 16 -15.55 -10.56 -3.94
N PHE A 17 -14.68 -10.37 -2.94
CA PHE A 17 -14.92 -9.39 -1.89
C PHE A 17 -14.93 -7.96 -2.46
N GLY A 18 -13.96 -7.60 -3.30
CA GLY A 18 -13.90 -6.28 -3.93
C GLY A 18 -15.11 -5.98 -4.81
N LEU A 19 -15.61 -6.94 -5.59
CA LEU A 19 -16.84 -6.78 -6.38
C LEU A 19 -18.08 -6.56 -5.50
N ARG A 20 -18.12 -7.15 -4.30
CA ARG A 20 -19.19 -6.87 -3.33
C ARG A 20 -19.09 -5.44 -2.81
N ILE A 21 -17.90 -5.02 -2.39
CA ILE A 21 -17.65 -3.66 -1.90
C ILE A 21 -17.97 -2.60 -2.95
N SER A 22 -17.61 -2.82 -4.22
CA SER A 22 -17.98 -1.94 -5.33
C SER A 22 -19.51 -1.76 -5.45
N LYS A 23 -20.27 -2.85 -5.35
CA LYS A 23 -21.75 -2.78 -5.37
C LYS A 23 -22.31 -2.04 -4.15
N GLU A 24 -21.72 -2.22 -2.98
CA GLU A 24 -22.11 -1.50 -1.77
C GLU A 24 -21.82 0.01 -1.90
N LEU A 25 -20.67 0.39 -2.48
CA LEU A 25 -20.34 1.78 -2.79
C LEU A 25 -21.35 2.41 -3.75
N CYS A 26 -21.69 1.73 -4.86
CA CYS A 26 -22.72 2.19 -5.79
C CYS A 26 -24.08 2.36 -5.09
N SER A 27 -24.48 1.37 -4.28
CA SER A 27 -25.73 1.43 -3.53
C SER A 27 -25.75 2.58 -2.50
N TYR A 28 -24.59 2.91 -1.94
CA TYR A 28 -24.41 4.03 -1.02
C TYR A 28 -24.48 5.37 -1.78
N ALA A 29 -23.85 5.47 -2.94
CA ALA A 29 -23.94 6.65 -3.82
C ALA A 29 -25.40 6.93 -4.21
N ASP A 30 -26.14 5.92 -4.64
CA ASP A 30 -27.56 6.05 -5.00
C ASP A 30 -28.45 6.55 -3.85
N ALA A 31 -28.06 6.27 -2.60
CA ALA A 31 -28.84 6.63 -1.42
C ALA A 31 -28.66 8.10 -0.98
N ILE A 32 -27.56 8.75 -1.37
CA ILE A 32 -27.27 10.14 -0.98
C ILE A 32 -27.87 11.11 -2.01
N SER A 33 -28.69 12.07 -1.57
CA SER A 33 -29.37 13.02 -2.46
C SER A 33 -28.48 14.08 -3.12
N ASN A 34 -27.19 14.15 -2.75
CA ASN A 34 -26.21 15.11 -3.25
C ASN A 34 -24.91 14.37 -3.63
N VAL A 35 -25.02 13.50 -4.63
CA VAL A 35 -23.93 12.61 -5.07
C VAL A 35 -22.76 13.44 -5.58
N ASP A 36 -21.73 13.48 -4.75
CA ASP A 36 -20.38 13.75 -5.21
C ASP A 36 -19.89 12.47 -5.92
N GLY A 37 -19.65 12.55 -7.23
CA GLY A 37 -19.34 11.40 -8.10
C GLY A 37 -18.12 10.58 -7.69
N ARG A 38 -17.36 11.08 -6.71
CA ARG A 38 -16.20 10.41 -6.12
C ARG A 38 -16.51 9.04 -5.48
N ILE A 39 -17.71 8.78 -4.93
CA ILE A 39 -18.05 7.43 -4.44
C ILE A 39 -18.22 6.47 -5.61
N GLU A 40 -18.84 6.92 -6.70
CA GLU A 40 -18.96 6.10 -7.92
C GLU A 40 -17.59 5.84 -8.55
N ASP A 41 -16.70 6.83 -8.55
CA ASP A 41 -15.34 6.67 -9.07
C ASP A 41 -14.54 5.67 -8.22
N LEU A 42 -14.62 5.76 -6.89
CA LEU A 42 -14.04 4.74 -6.00
C LEU A 42 -14.64 3.34 -6.26
N ALA A 43 -15.95 3.25 -6.50
CA ALA A 43 -16.59 1.98 -6.81
C ALA A 43 -16.04 1.36 -8.11
N LYS A 44 -15.81 2.19 -9.14
CA LYS A 44 -15.17 1.77 -10.40
C LYS A 44 -13.72 1.36 -10.18
N ASP A 45 -12.95 2.10 -9.40
CA ASP A 45 -11.55 1.78 -9.12
C ASP A 45 -11.42 0.44 -8.36
N VAL A 46 -12.31 0.20 -7.39
CA VAL A 46 -12.42 -1.08 -6.69
C VAL A 46 -12.81 -2.22 -7.65
N GLU A 47 -13.76 -1.99 -8.57
CA GLU A 47 -14.18 -2.98 -9.56
C GLU A 47 -13.04 -3.33 -10.53
N LEU A 48 -12.36 -2.31 -11.08
CA LEU A 48 -11.22 -2.49 -11.99
C LEU A 48 -10.09 -3.25 -11.31
N THR A 49 -9.76 -2.88 -10.07
CA THR A 49 -8.74 -3.59 -9.28
C THR A 49 -9.17 -5.03 -9.02
N SER A 50 -10.43 -5.27 -8.66
CA SER A 50 -10.97 -6.64 -8.49
C SER A 50 -10.82 -7.48 -9.75
N GLY A 51 -11.04 -6.87 -10.92
CA GLY A 51 -10.84 -7.50 -12.23
C GLY A 51 -9.40 -7.98 -12.43
N VAL A 52 -8.40 -7.18 -12.06
CA VAL A 52 -7.00 -7.59 -12.14
C VAL A 52 -6.68 -8.77 -11.21
N PHE A 53 -7.24 -8.79 -10.00
CA PHE A 53 -7.11 -9.95 -9.11
C PHE A 53 -7.83 -11.19 -9.65
N GLN A 54 -8.92 -11.01 -10.41
CA GLN A 54 -9.58 -12.11 -11.11
C GLN A 54 -8.72 -12.66 -12.26
N ASP A 55 -8.06 -11.79 -13.02
CA ASP A 55 -7.09 -12.17 -14.05
C ASP A 55 -5.89 -12.90 -13.44
N ALA A 56 -5.47 -12.50 -12.24
CA ALA A 56 -4.41 -13.18 -11.51
C ALA A 56 -4.74 -14.66 -11.24
N VAL A 57 -6.01 -15.00 -11.00
CA VAL A 57 -6.44 -16.41 -10.85
C VAL A 57 -6.04 -17.21 -12.09
N LEU A 58 -6.27 -16.69 -13.29
CA LEU A 58 -5.94 -17.39 -14.54
C LEU A 58 -4.43 -17.58 -14.72
N VAL A 59 -3.62 -16.61 -14.30
CA VAL A 59 -2.16 -16.70 -14.40
C VAL A 59 -1.58 -17.67 -13.37
N PHE A 60 -2.08 -17.64 -12.13
CA PHE A 60 -1.62 -18.51 -11.05
C PHE A 60 -2.20 -19.94 -11.11
N ASP A 61 -3.30 -20.17 -11.81
CA ASP A 61 -3.84 -21.51 -12.03
C ASP A 61 -3.29 -22.15 -13.33
N ASN A 62 -2.61 -21.37 -14.18
CA ASN A 62 -2.01 -21.90 -15.41
C ASN A 62 -0.76 -22.76 -15.11
N PRO A 63 -0.75 -24.05 -15.47
CA PRO A 63 0.41 -24.92 -15.22
C PRO A 63 1.67 -24.50 -15.97
N GLU A 64 1.55 -23.77 -17.09
CA GLU A 64 2.70 -23.28 -17.86
C GLU A 64 3.50 -22.20 -17.11
N THR A 65 2.89 -21.55 -16.11
CA THR A 65 3.56 -20.51 -15.33
C THR A 65 4.30 -21.06 -14.11
N ILE A 66 4.10 -22.34 -13.76
CA ILE A 66 4.68 -22.96 -12.55
C ILE A 66 6.20 -22.78 -12.52
N ASP A 67 6.88 -23.12 -13.62
CA ASP A 67 8.34 -23.11 -13.68
C ASP A 67 8.98 -21.70 -13.62
N VAL A 68 8.18 -20.64 -13.79
CA VAL A 68 8.66 -19.24 -13.77
C VAL A 68 8.26 -18.50 -12.50
N ARG A 69 7.40 -19.06 -11.66
CA ARG A 69 7.02 -18.49 -10.37
C ARG A 69 8.06 -18.89 -9.33
N ASN A 70 9.01 -17.99 -9.09
CA ASN A 70 9.91 -18.14 -7.95
C ASN A 70 9.24 -17.65 -6.66
N THR A 71 9.89 -17.90 -5.53
CA THR A 71 9.41 -17.50 -4.21
C THR A 71 9.22 -15.98 -4.09
N ASP A 72 9.99 -15.17 -4.80
CA ASP A 72 9.83 -13.71 -4.79
C ASP A 72 8.52 -13.27 -5.47
N ALA A 73 8.15 -13.91 -6.59
CA ALA A 73 6.90 -13.66 -7.28
C ALA A 73 5.70 -14.06 -6.41
N GLU A 74 5.79 -15.20 -5.72
CA GLU A 74 4.76 -15.66 -4.79
C GLU A 74 4.61 -14.73 -3.57
N ASN A 75 5.72 -14.32 -2.96
CA ASN A 75 5.70 -13.38 -1.84
C ASN A 75 5.14 -12.02 -2.26
N THR A 76 5.50 -11.55 -3.46
CA THR A 76 4.96 -10.32 -4.02
C THR A 76 3.44 -10.43 -4.21
N ALA A 77 2.95 -11.56 -4.74
CA ALA A 77 1.52 -11.80 -4.89
C ALA A 77 0.80 -11.76 -3.54
N LYS A 78 1.31 -12.47 -2.53
CA LYS A 78 0.74 -12.49 -1.17
C LYS A 78 0.65 -11.09 -0.57
N ASN A 79 1.73 -10.31 -0.64
CA ASN A 79 1.74 -8.92 -0.16
C ASN A 79 0.76 -8.00 -0.89
N LEU A 80 0.50 -8.24 -2.18
CA LEU A 80 -0.49 -7.51 -2.96
C LEU A 80 -1.91 -7.90 -2.57
N ILE A 81 -2.17 -9.20 -2.37
CA ILE A 81 -3.45 -9.75 -1.90
C ILE A 81 -3.79 -9.17 -0.52
N ASP A 82 -2.89 -9.30 0.45
CA ASP A 82 -3.10 -8.83 1.82
C ASP A 82 -3.31 -7.31 1.84
N GLY A 83 -2.51 -6.58 1.06
CA GLY A 83 -2.65 -5.14 0.93
C GLY A 83 -3.98 -4.71 0.32
N TYR A 84 -4.46 -5.40 -0.72
CA TYR A 84 -5.76 -5.11 -1.32
C TYR A 84 -6.91 -5.47 -0.39
N HIS A 85 -6.82 -6.62 0.29
CA HIS A 85 -7.80 -7.04 1.29
C HIS A 85 -7.95 -5.98 2.40
N GLY A 86 -6.85 -5.48 2.95
CA GLY A 86 -6.89 -4.44 3.98
C GLY A 86 -7.55 -3.13 3.51
N ILE A 87 -7.37 -2.75 2.24
CA ILE A 87 -8.08 -1.60 1.64
C ILE A 87 -9.58 -1.85 1.61
N LEU A 88 -10.00 -3.04 1.18
CA LEU A 88 -11.42 -3.42 1.13
C LEU A 88 -12.07 -3.43 2.52
N GLU A 89 -11.38 -3.97 3.53
CA GLU A 89 -11.84 -3.94 4.93
C GLU A 89 -12.00 -2.50 5.43
N ASN A 90 -11.05 -1.61 5.10
CA ASN A 90 -11.13 -0.20 5.47
C ASN A 90 -12.32 0.51 4.82
N ILE A 91 -12.62 0.21 3.54
CA ILE A 91 -13.79 0.75 2.85
C ILE A 91 -15.07 0.20 3.50
N HIS A 92 -15.14 -1.11 3.72
CA HIS A 92 -16.30 -1.77 4.32
C HIS A 92 -16.63 -1.19 5.69
N ALA A 93 -15.63 -1.02 6.57
CA ALA A 93 -15.81 -0.43 7.89
C ALA A 93 -16.40 0.99 7.82
N VAL A 94 -15.92 1.81 6.89
CA VAL A 94 -16.45 3.18 6.68
C VAL A 94 -17.90 3.14 6.20
N LEU A 95 -18.24 2.21 5.30
CA LEU A 95 -19.62 2.06 4.83
C LEU A 95 -20.55 1.58 5.94
N GLU A 96 -20.12 0.62 6.77
CA GLU A 96 -20.91 0.16 7.92
C GLU A 96 -21.14 1.26 8.95
N GLU A 97 -20.14 2.08 9.25
CA GLU A 97 -20.27 3.26 10.12
C GLU A 97 -21.24 4.30 9.55
N GLY A 98 -21.31 4.45 8.21
CA GLY A 98 -22.21 5.38 7.52
C GLY A 98 -23.66 4.89 7.34
N GLN A 99 -23.96 3.62 7.63
CA GLN A 99 -25.29 3.01 7.49
C GLN A 99 -26.45 3.70 8.24
N PRO A 100 -26.28 4.25 9.47
CA PRO A 100 -27.42 4.79 10.22
C PRO A 100 -27.95 6.10 9.64
N GLU A 101 -27.16 6.82 8.85
CA GLU A 101 -27.56 8.13 8.33
C GLU A 101 -27.65 8.17 6.80
N ARG A 102 -26.85 7.43 6.01
CA ARG A 102 -26.84 7.37 4.50
C ARG A 102 -27.10 8.69 3.74
N SER A 103 -27.08 9.82 4.43
CA SER A 103 -27.42 11.15 3.96
C SER A 103 -26.20 12.05 3.92
N ALA A 104 -25.06 11.55 4.41
CA ALA A 104 -23.79 12.24 4.48
C ALA A 104 -22.67 11.42 3.83
N TRP A 105 -21.71 12.16 3.27
CA TRP A 105 -20.47 11.62 2.72
C TRP A 105 -19.69 10.85 3.80
N PRO A 106 -19.30 9.57 3.59
CA PRO A 106 -18.83 8.71 4.67
C PRO A 106 -17.31 8.77 4.87
N PHE A 107 -16.55 9.37 3.95
CA PHE A 107 -15.09 9.41 4.02
C PHE A 107 -14.56 10.77 4.49
N GLY A 108 -13.55 10.81 5.36
CA GLY A 108 -12.70 12.01 5.46
C GLY A 108 -12.00 12.24 4.11
N MET A 109 -11.93 13.47 3.61
CA MET A 109 -11.31 13.78 2.29
C MET A 109 -9.90 13.17 2.16
N HIS A 110 -9.07 13.34 3.20
CA HIS A 110 -7.72 12.77 3.26
C HIS A 110 -7.72 11.22 3.23
N LYS A 111 -8.65 10.58 3.93
CA LYS A 111 -8.78 9.11 3.96
C LYS A 111 -9.19 8.57 2.58
N PHE A 112 -10.08 9.28 1.89
CA PHE A 112 -10.49 8.94 0.53
C PHE A 112 -9.32 9.00 -0.46
N GLU A 113 -8.53 10.10 -0.42
CA GLU A 113 -7.38 10.25 -1.31
C GLU A 113 -6.29 9.21 -1.04
N ILE A 114 -6.06 8.84 0.22
CA ILE A 114 -5.15 7.74 0.59
C ILE A 114 -5.66 6.42 -0.01
N LEU A 115 -6.94 6.09 0.17
CA LEU A 115 -7.52 4.85 -0.35
C LEU A 115 -7.39 4.75 -1.87
N ASN A 116 -7.65 5.82 -2.62
CA ASN A 116 -7.47 5.84 -4.07
C ASN A 116 -6.01 5.63 -4.48
N ALA A 117 -5.07 6.32 -3.81
CA ALA A 117 -3.64 6.15 -4.11
C ALA A 117 -3.14 4.74 -3.76
N GLU A 118 -3.67 4.12 -2.71
CA GLU A 118 -3.37 2.74 -2.35
C GLU A 118 -3.96 1.74 -3.35
N LEU A 119 -5.19 1.94 -3.83
CA LEU A 119 -5.80 1.14 -4.89
C LEU A 119 -4.97 1.17 -6.18
N ASP A 120 -4.60 2.37 -6.65
CA ASP A 120 -3.76 2.56 -7.84
C ASP A 120 -2.45 1.77 -7.71
N LEU A 121 -1.81 1.83 -6.55
CA LEU A 121 -0.56 1.13 -6.29
C LEU A 121 -0.73 -0.40 -6.33
N LYS A 122 -1.79 -0.93 -5.71
CA LYS A 122 -2.05 -2.39 -5.70
C LYS A 122 -2.44 -2.89 -7.08
N ASN A 123 -3.27 -2.15 -7.80
CA ASN A 123 -3.65 -2.46 -9.18
C ASN A 123 -2.41 -2.51 -10.09
N GLY A 124 -1.60 -1.45 -10.10
CA GLY A 124 -0.37 -1.40 -10.91
C GLY A 124 0.63 -2.49 -10.52
N GLY A 125 0.78 -2.77 -9.23
CA GLY A 125 1.70 -3.79 -8.72
C GLY A 125 1.29 -5.19 -9.18
N MET A 126 0.01 -5.52 -9.10
CA MET A 126 -0.50 -6.82 -9.57
C MET A 126 -0.37 -6.94 -11.10
N GLN A 127 -0.77 -5.92 -11.86
CA GLN A 127 -0.62 -5.95 -13.33
C GLN A 127 0.83 -6.17 -13.77
N LEU A 128 1.78 -5.51 -13.11
CA LEU A 128 3.22 -5.68 -13.39
C LEU A 128 3.69 -7.09 -13.08
N LEU A 129 3.26 -7.66 -11.95
CA LEU A 129 3.60 -9.04 -11.56
C LEU A 129 3.07 -10.04 -12.60
N LEU A 130 1.80 -9.92 -12.99
CA LEU A 130 1.19 -10.81 -13.98
C LEU A 130 1.92 -10.75 -15.33
N LEU A 131 2.23 -9.54 -15.80
CA LEU A 131 2.96 -9.36 -17.05
C LEU A 131 4.38 -9.94 -16.97
N THR A 132 5.05 -9.80 -15.84
CA THR A 132 6.39 -10.36 -15.61
C THR A 132 6.37 -11.89 -15.70
N ILE A 133 5.40 -12.53 -15.05
CA ILE A 133 5.20 -13.99 -15.12
C ILE A 133 4.93 -14.43 -16.57
N GLN A 134 4.06 -13.72 -17.28
CA GLN A 134 3.74 -14.03 -18.68
C GLN A 134 4.96 -13.90 -19.61
N VAL A 135 5.76 -12.83 -19.47
CA VAL A 135 6.98 -12.63 -20.25
C VAL A 135 8.02 -13.70 -19.93
N ALA A 136 8.21 -14.03 -18.66
CA ALA A 136 9.11 -15.11 -18.25
C ALA A 136 8.69 -16.45 -18.86
N SER A 137 7.39 -16.75 -18.85
CA SER A 137 6.82 -17.96 -19.45
C SER A 137 7.09 -18.04 -20.96
N LEU A 138 6.89 -16.94 -21.69
CA LEU A 138 7.18 -16.85 -23.13
C LEU A 138 8.68 -17.04 -23.45
N ILE A 139 9.56 -16.52 -22.60
CA ILE A 139 11.01 -16.70 -22.76
C ILE A 139 11.37 -18.18 -22.55
N ASN A 140 10.82 -18.81 -21.50
CA ASN A 140 11.07 -20.21 -21.20
C ASN A 140 10.52 -21.17 -22.27
N ALA A 141 9.37 -20.86 -22.87
CA ALA A 141 8.76 -21.66 -23.93
C ALA A 141 9.57 -21.68 -25.25
N LYS A 142 10.68 -20.92 -25.36
CA LYS A 142 11.45 -20.70 -26.60
C LYS A 142 10.60 -20.21 -27.78
N ASP A 143 9.43 -19.64 -27.50
CA ASP A 143 8.61 -19.01 -28.52
C ASP A 143 9.32 -17.70 -28.94
N ASN A 144 9.87 -17.68 -30.16
CA ASN A 144 10.80 -16.66 -30.63
C ASN A 144 10.13 -15.58 -31.49
N SER A 145 8.82 -15.39 -31.32
CA SER A 145 8.12 -14.20 -31.78
C SER A 145 8.74 -12.95 -31.13
N SER A 146 9.73 -12.33 -31.81
CA SER A 146 10.43 -11.14 -31.28
C SER A 146 9.45 -9.98 -31.08
N SER A 147 8.48 -9.86 -32.00
CA SER A 147 7.45 -8.82 -31.94
C SER A 147 6.57 -8.91 -30.70
N GLY A 148 6.23 -10.10 -30.20
CA GLY A 148 5.41 -10.25 -28.99
C GLY A 148 6.19 -9.91 -27.72
N LYS A 149 7.48 -10.25 -27.69
CA LYS A 149 8.39 -9.94 -26.56
C LYS A 149 8.64 -8.44 -26.45
N ASP A 150 8.93 -7.77 -27.57
CA ASP A 150 9.21 -6.33 -27.59
C ASP A 150 8.01 -5.49 -27.11
N VAL A 151 6.78 -5.88 -27.50
CA VAL A 151 5.55 -5.21 -27.03
C VAL A 151 5.35 -5.41 -25.52
N SER A 152 5.59 -6.63 -25.03
CA SER A 152 5.41 -6.94 -23.61
C SER A 152 6.46 -6.27 -22.72
N ILE A 153 7.70 -6.15 -23.20
CA ILE A 153 8.77 -5.42 -22.50
C ILE A 153 8.44 -3.93 -22.42
N ARG A 154 7.99 -3.30 -23.51
CA ARG A 154 7.55 -1.89 -23.46
C ARG A 154 6.41 -1.67 -22.48
N LYS A 155 5.41 -2.54 -22.48
CA LYS A 155 4.31 -2.49 -21.52
C LYS A 155 4.81 -2.64 -20.07
N MET A 156 5.85 -3.45 -19.85
CA MET A 156 6.48 -3.60 -18.53
C MET A 156 7.15 -2.30 -18.09
N GLU A 157 7.88 -1.63 -18.96
CA GLU A 157 8.51 -0.32 -18.68
C GLU A 157 7.47 0.77 -18.39
N GLU A 158 6.35 0.77 -19.12
CA GLU A 158 5.22 1.67 -18.88
C GLU A 158 4.59 1.41 -17.50
N LEU A 159 4.34 0.14 -17.16
CA LEU A 159 3.78 -0.23 -15.86
C LEU A 159 4.73 0.06 -14.70
N MET A 160 6.05 -0.14 -14.87
CA MET A 160 7.05 0.24 -13.87
C MET A 160 7.03 1.75 -13.62
N SER A 161 7.01 2.54 -14.70
CA SER A 161 6.95 4.01 -14.60
C SER A 161 5.66 4.48 -13.93
N ALA A 162 4.52 3.89 -14.28
CA ALA A 162 3.23 4.19 -13.66
C ALA A 162 3.20 3.79 -12.19
N LEU A 163 3.77 2.64 -11.82
CA LEU A 163 3.85 2.16 -10.45
C LEU A 163 4.73 3.07 -9.58
N GLU A 164 5.88 3.50 -10.09
CA GLU A 164 6.72 4.49 -9.41
C GLU A 164 5.99 5.82 -9.21
N ALA A 165 5.27 6.29 -10.22
CA ALA A 165 4.46 7.51 -10.12
C ALA A 165 3.34 7.36 -9.07
N SER A 166 2.67 6.20 -9.03
CA SER A 166 1.65 5.89 -8.02
C SER A 166 2.24 5.85 -6.61
N SER A 167 3.41 5.22 -6.44
CA SER A 167 4.12 5.17 -5.17
C SER A 167 4.50 6.58 -4.68
N ARG A 168 5.02 7.44 -5.57
CA ARG A 168 5.33 8.83 -5.23
C ARG A 168 4.08 9.62 -4.84
N ARG A 169 2.95 9.38 -5.53
CA ARG A 169 1.67 10.03 -5.23
C ARG A 169 1.16 9.64 -3.85
N LEU A 170 1.21 8.35 -3.52
CA LEU A 170 0.80 7.85 -2.21
C LEU A 170 1.61 8.50 -1.08
N GLU A 171 2.93 8.58 -1.24
CA GLU A 171 3.79 9.25 -0.25
C GLU A 171 3.48 10.75 -0.14
N ALA A 172 3.24 11.44 -1.26
CA ALA A 172 2.83 12.84 -1.25
C ALA A 172 1.51 13.04 -0.48
N VAL A 173 0.47 12.26 -0.78
CA VAL A 173 -0.83 12.31 -0.09
C VAL A 173 -0.69 12.05 1.41
N ARG A 174 0.14 11.06 1.79
CA ARG A 174 0.43 10.78 3.21
C ARG A 174 1.11 11.97 3.90
N THR A 175 2.09 12.61 3.26
CA THR A 175 2.77 13.78 3.83
C THR A 175 1.82 14.98 3.98
N GLU A 176 0.95 15.22 3.00
CA GLU A 176 -0.04 16.30 3.07
C GLU A 176 -1.09 16.03 4.16
N ALA A 177 -1.54 14.79 4.31
CA ALA A 177 -2.48 14.40 5.37
C ALA A 177 -1.89 14.62 6.78
N ILE A 178 -0.59 14.38 6.98
CA ILE A 178 0.10 14.63 8.26
C ILE A 178 0.19 16.14 8.53
N LEU A 179 0.56 16.94 7.53
CA LEU A 179 0.71 18.40 7.68
C LEU A 179 -0.64 19.11 7.93
N THR A 180 -1.71 18.61 7.31
CA THR A 180 -3.07 19.17 7.48
C THR A 180 -3.78 18.64 8.74
N GLY A 181 -3.51 17.39 9.15
CA GLY A 181 -4.06 16.79 10.37
C GLY A 181 -3.50 17.35 11.69
N GLY A 182 -2.39 18.08 11.65
CA GLY A 182 -1.74 18.68 12.84
C GLY A 182 -2.34 20.00 13.32
N SER A 183 -3.36 20.57 12.66
CA SER A 183 -3.91 21.89 12.98
C SER A 183 -5.38 21.84 13.42
N SER A 184 -5.71 20.98 14.39
CA SER A 184 -7.04 20.97 15.02
C SER A 184 -7.03 20.56 16.49
N THR A 185 -6.30 21.30 17.32
CA THR A 185 -6.57 21.49 18.76
C THR A 185 -5.94 22.84 19.13
N SER A 186 -6.53 23.82 19.81
CA SER A 186 -7.72 23.92 20.63
C SER A 186 -8.04 25.42 20.78
N LYS A 187 -9.31 25.80 20.62
CA LYS A 187 -9.84 27.09 21.10
C LYS A 187 -10.06 26.94 22.61
N PRO A 188 -9.42 27.71 23.52
CA PRO A 188 -9.90 27.81 24.87
C PRO A 188 -10.82 29.03 24.97
N SER A 189 -12.13 28.78 25.07
CA SER A 189 -13.09 29.76 25.56
C SER A 189 -13.94 29.09 26.63
N ALA A 190 -13.57 29.31 27.89
CA ALA A 190 -14.50 29.64 28.96
C ALA A 190 -13.74 30.06 30.22
N LYS A 191 -14.19 31.17 30.78
CA LYS A 191 -13.82 31.70 32.09
C LYS A 191 -14.19 30.69 33.19
N SER A 192 -13.27 30.42 34.12
CA SER A 192 -13.62 30.25 35.54
C SER A 192 -12.44 30.65 36.43
N SER A 193 -12.78 31.36 37.50
CA SER A 193 -11.96 32.07 38.49
C SER A 193 -10.96 31.19 39.27
N PRO A 194 -10.05 31.80 40.07
CA PRO A 194 -8.85 31.16 40.60
C PRO A 194 -9.14 30.40 41.89
N VAL A 195 -8.59 29.21 42.03
CA VAL A 195 -8.46 28.51 43.31
C VAL A 195 -6.99 28.52 43.67
N ILE A 196 -6.70 29.14 44.81
CA ILE A 196 -5.40 29.17 45.46
C ILE A 196 -5.28 27.88 46.27
N ASP A 197 -4.31 27.02 45.94
CA ASP A 197 -3.87 25.94 46.83
C ASP A 197 -2.76 26.45 47.76
N PRO A 198 -2.89 26.30 49.09
CA PRO A 198 -1.83 26.56 50.04
C PRO A 198 -1.24 25.23 50.56
N ASN A 199 -0.18 24.75 49.93
CA ASN A 199 0.94 23.99 50.54
C ASN A 199 1.58 23.03 49.53
N GLY A 200 2.91 22.99 49.55
CA GLY A 200 3.63 21.74 49.29
C GLY A 200 4.55 21.75 48.08
N SER A 201 5.73 22.35 48.27
CA SER A 201 6.99 22.06 47.58
C SER A 201 7.16 20.60 47.13
N THR A 202 7.70 20.41 45.92
CA THR A 202 8.85 19.54 45.54
C THR A 202 9.09 19.74 44.03
N GLU A 203 10.13 20.47 43.65
CA GLU A 203 11.46 19.96 43.25
C GLU A 203 11.51 19.55 41.77
N PHE A 204 12.15 20.42 40.98
CA PHE A 204 12.44 20.24 39.56
C PHE A 204 13.80 19.56 39.40
N THR A 205 13.84 18.37 38.80
CA THR A 205 15.04 17.85 38.13
C THR A 205 14.73 17.66 36.65
N TYR A 206 15.28 18.55 35.83
CA TYR A 206 15.35 18.38 34.38
C TYR A 206 16.37 17.28 34.07
N ILE A 207 15.93 16.21 33.40
CA ILE A 207 16.83 15.30 32.70
C ILE A 207 16.82 15.76 31.23
N ASP A 208 17.90 16.44 30.85
CA ASP A 208 18.25 16.79 29.48
C ASP A 208 18.82 15.54 28.81
N ASP A 209 18.01 14.88 27.99
CA ASP A 209 18.36 13.65 27.27
C ASP A 209 18.55 13.94 25.78
N SER A 210 19.37 14.95 25.49
CA SER A 210 19.79 15.27 24.13
C SER A 210 20.97 14.35 23.73
N PRO A 211 20.85 13.52 22.67
CA PRO A 211 21.95 12.70 22.19
C PRO A 211 23.02 13.57 21.50
N PRO A 212 24.32 13.26 21.68
CA PRO A 212 25.38 14.01 21.00
C PRO A 212 25.43 13.69 19.50
N SER A 213 25.39 14.74 18.67
CA SER A 213 25.63 14.67 17.22
C SER A 213 27.06 14.20 16.90
N PRO A 214 27.26 13.38 15.85
CA PRO A 214 28.58 12.97 15.42
C PRO A 214 29.07 13.87 14.26
N ASP A 215 30.01 14.75 14.53
CA ASP A 215 30.91 15.27 13.50
C ASP A 215 32.37 15.11 13.96
N HIS A 216 33.10 14.37 13.12
CA HIS A 216 34.54 14.01 13.01
C HIS A 216 35.60 15.06 13.46
N PRO A 217 36.94 14.79 13.47
CA PRO A 217 37.73 13.62 13.04
C PRO A 217 38.91 13.21 13.98
N GLU A 218 39.78 12.30 13.52
CA GLU A 218 41.16 12.00 13.99
C GLU A 218 41.36 11.04 15.17
N ALA A 219 41.70 9.79 14.84
CA ALA A 219 42.93 9.16 15.34
C ALA A 219 43.20 7.86 14.56
N ARG A 220 44.10 7.94 13.58
CA ARG A 220 44.76 6.76 13.01
C ARG A 220 45.86 6.28 13.95
N ALA A 221 46.06 4.96 13.89
CA ALA A 221 47.30 4.23 14.15
C ALA A 221 47.66 3.95 15.63
N SER A 222 47.61 2.67 16.02
CA SER A 222 48.79 1.78 15.99
C SER A 222 48.55 0.45 16.72
N ALA A 223 49.35 -0.55 16.35
CA ALA A 223 49.51 -1.89 16.93
C ALA A 223 48.46 -2.93 16.47
N PHE A 224 48.82 -4.06 15.85
CA PHE A 224 49.91 -4.96 16.22
C PHE A 224 50.55 -5.64 14.99
N SER A 225 51.86 -5.84 15.13
CA SER A 225 52.81 -6.40 14.17
C SER A 225 52.74 -7.92 13.97
N SER A 226 53.09 -8.33 12.74
CA SER A 226 54.02 -9.40 12.33
C SER A 226 53.90 -10.82 12.91
N ASN A 227 53.76 -11.82 12.03
CA ASN A 227 54.90 -12.63 11.52
C ASN A 227 54.42 -13.64 10.45
N SER A 228 54.91 -13.54 9.21
CA SER A 228 56.05 -14.29 8.63
C SER A 228 55.69 -15.67 8.03
N SER A 229 55.41 -15.67 6.72
CA SER A 229 56.06 -16.39 5.59
C SER A 229 57.16 -17.45 5.87
N PRO A 230 57.63 -18.24 4.86
CA PRO A 230 57.11 -18.49 3.50
C PRO A 230 57.23 -19.96 2.99
N ALA A 231 56.73 -20.15 1.76
CA ALA A 231 57.27 -20.95 0.62
C ALA A 231 57.67 -22.43 0.79
N TYR A 232 57.11 -23.28 -0.07
CA TYR A 232 57.74 -23.69 -1.32
C TYR A 232 56.67 -23.96 -2.39
#